data_AF-A0A545VIM0-F1
#
_entry.id   AF-A0A545VIM0-F1
#
_cell.length_a   1.000
_cell.length_b   1.000
_cell.length_c   1.000
_cell.angle_alpha   90.00
_cell.angle_beta   90.00
_cell.angle_gamma   90.00
#
_symmetry.space_group_name_H-M   'P 1'
#
loop_
_entity.id
_entity.type
_entity.pdbx_description
1 polymer ?
#
loop_
_entity_poly.entity_id
_entity_poly.type
_entity_poly.pdbx_seq_one_letter_code
_entity_poly.pdbx_strand_id
1 'polypeptide(L)'
;MFVYLPQILLCGVCYLGGTGQFAANLSLSPGDTSVSSYEIRNGYKSLTRRLAPVLNYTKIPLQSQNIQAKLFPNESDPMAIFAAPPSPAVDKAWHRVSSNMIFGLTQSDVLRLGKDPKTAVKYNPEWNIHSPEDLYLGVLDTFHQVHCLNMLRQNLIINYHYYWGKTFGFRPEAFRERHLSHCTSILLQNIMCHSDLEVVTHVWREGNPVPWPDFGVKKQCRDFDELIKFRDSMDLDDSWEKFRLYTKRPSDAVVLPMEDGLTELMASADEFRDGEYYKDLHIEGCST
;
A
#
# COMPACT_ATOMS: atom_id res chain seq x y z
N MET A 1 18.47 -26.09 24.65
CA MET A 1 19.04 -24.96 23.88
C MET A 1 18.16 -24.78 22.65
N PHE A 2 17.13 -23.93 22.76
CA PHE A 2 16.17 -23.66 21.69
C PHE A 2 16.77 -22.60 20.77
N VAL A 3 17.08 -22.97 19.53
CA VAL A 3 17.53 -22.02 18.50
C VAL A 3 16.29 -21.42 17.85
N TYR A 4 16.02 -20.15 18.17
CA TYR A 4 15.10 -19.31 17.42
C TYR A 4 15.65 -19.13 15.99
N LEU A 5 14.96 -19.67 14.99
CA LEU A 5 15.18 -19.33 13.58
C LEU A 5 14.44 -18.01 13.27
N PRO A 6 15.13 -16.93 12.89
CA PRO A 6 14.47 -15.71 12.45
C PRO A 6 13.88 -15.91 11.04
N GLN A 7 12.65 -15.42 10.83
CA GLN A 7 11.89 -15.37 9.57
C GLN A 7 12.50 -14.42 8.52
N ILE A 8 13.82 -14.38 8.40
CA ILE A 8 14.55 -13.50 7.48
C ILE A 8 15.32 -14.41 6.54
N LEU A 9 14.72 -14.81 5.40
CA LEU A 9 15.43 -15.28 4.21
C LEU A 9 14.41 -15.66 3.12
N LEU A 10 13.88 -14.67 2.41
CA LEU A 10 13.42 -14.82 1.01
C LEU A 10 13.51 -13.44 0.34
N CYS A 11 14.70 -13.08 -0.15
CA CYS A 11 14.93 -11.95 -1.05
C CYS A 11 15.75 -12.44 -2.23
N GLY A 12 15.15 -12.42 -3.43
CA GLY A 12 15.83 -12.66 -4.70
C GLY A 12 15.97 -11.34 -5.45
N VAL A 13 17.22 -10.94 -5.68
CA VAL A 13 17.65 -9.81 -6.51
C VAL A 13 17.67 -10.24 -7.98
N CYS A 14 17.31 -9.35 -8.92
CA CYS A 14 17.93 -9.29 -10.26
C CYS A 14 17.71 -7.93 -10.93
N TYR A 15 18.83 -7.31 -11.34
CA TYR A 15 18.94 -6.23 -12.32
C TYR A 15 18.90 -6.83 -13.74
N LEU A 16 18.37 -6.09 -14.73
CA LEU A 16 18.98 -5.78 -16.04
C LEU A 16 17.97 -5.06 -16.96
N GLY A 17 18.44 -4.01 -17.63
CA GLY A 17 17.64 -3.14 -18.49
C GLY A 17 17.43 -3.62 -19.92
N GLY A 18 16.70 -2.80 -20.69
CA GLY A 18 16.52 -2.97 -22.12
C GLY A 18 15.42 -2.04 -22.67
N THR A 19 15.84 -0.97 -23.33
CA THR A 19 15.03 0.00 -24.07
C THR A 19 14.36 -0.63 -25.31
N GLY A 20 13.13 -0.21 -25.64
CA GLY A 20 12.48 -0.58 -26.90
C GLY A 20 11.19 0.22 -27.16
N GLN A 21 11.32 1.28 -27.96
CA GLN A 21 10.24 2.10 -28.52
C GLN A 21 9.32 1.31 -29.46
N PHE A 22 8.01 1.55 -29.36
CA PHE A 22 7.09 1.42 -30.49
C PHE A 22 6.04 2.53 -30.43
N ALA A 23 6.07 3.42 -31.41
CA ALA A 23 5.00 4.33 -31.75
C ALA A 23 4.15 3.71 -32.86
N ALA A 24 2.82 3.77 -32.74
CA ALA A 24 1.92 3.71 -33.89
C ALA A 24 0.61 4.42 -33.55
N ASN A 25 0.30 5.42 -34.38
CA ASN A 25 -0.90 6.24 -34.38
C ASN A 25 -2.16 5.41 -34.61
N LEU A 26 -3.21 5.62 -33.80
CA LEU A 26 -4.58 5.37 -34.22
C LEU A 26 -5.45 6.60 -33.88
N SER A 27 -5.92 7.25 -34.94
CA SER A 27 -6.91 8.33 -34.90
C SER A 27 -8.27 7.78 -34.44
N LEU A 28 -8.84 8.34 -33.38
CA LEU A 28 -10.20 8.06 -32.94
C LEU A 28 -11.11 9.25 -33.25
N SER A 29 -12.17 9.01 -34.02
CA SER A 29 -13.33 9.89 -34.16
C SER A 29 -14.18 9.83 -32.87
N PRO A 30 -14.78 10.95 -32.41
CA PRO A 30 -15.57 10.96 -31.18
C PRO A 30 -16.95 10.36 -31.45
N GLY A 31 -17.26 9.23 -30.81
CA GLY A 31 -18.59 8.62 -30.78
C GLY A 31 -18.95 8.31 -29.32
N ASP A 32 -20.08 8.89 -28.89
CA ASP A 32 -20.75 8.78 -27.58
C ASP A 32 -20.31 7.64 -26.65
N THR A 33 -19.75 8.01 -25.51
CA THR A 33 -19.64 7.12 -24.33
C THR A 33 -20.27 7.77 -23.11
N SER A 34 -21.59 8.00 -23.13
CA SER A 34 -22.33 8.22 -21.89
C SER A 34 -22.67 6.88 -21.24
N VAL A 35 -21.66 6.16 -20.74
CA VAL A 35 -21.91 5.04 -19.82
C VAL A 35 -22.30 5.65 -18.48
N SER A 36 -23.53 5.41 -18.04
CA SER A 36 -24.04 5.96 -16.79
C SER A 36 -23.20 5.47 -15.61
N SER A 37 -22.87 6.36 -14.67
CA SER A 37 -22.16 6.02 -13.42
C SER A 37 -22.88 4.93 -12.61
N TYR A 38 -24.19 4.75 -12.83
CA TYR A 38 -25.00 3.69 -12.25
C TYR A 38 -24.68 2.31 -12.85
N GLU A 39 -24.49 2.21 -14.17
CA GLU A 39 -24.12 0.97 -14.85
C GLU A 39 -22.70 0.53 -14.50
N ILE A 40 -21.77 1.49 -14.35
CA ILE A 40 -20.40 1.22 -13.89
C ILE A 40 -20.39 0.61 -12.47
N ARG A 41 -21.20 1.15 -11.55
CA ARG A 41 -21.29 0.65 -10.17
C ARG A 41 -21.84 -0.78 -10.08
N ASN A 42 -22.86 -1.11 -10.87
CA ASN A 42 -23.44 -2.47 -10.89
C ASN A 42 -22.53 -3.46 -11.64
N GLY A 43 -21.88 -3.02 -12.72
CA GLY A 43 -20.84 -3.80 -13.41
C GLY A 43 -19.71 -4.17 -12.46
N TYR A 44 -19.14 -3.20 -11.75
CA TYR A 44 -18.04 -3.40 -10.79
C TYR A 44 -18.40 -4.40 -9.69
N LYS A 45 -19.58 -4.30 -9.08
CA LYS A 45 -20.07 -5.28 -8.08
C LYS A 45 -20.20 -6.71 -8.65
N SER A 46 -20.64 -6.85 -9.90
CA SER A 46 -20.75 -8.16 -10.56
C SER A 46 -19.39 -8.76 -10.95
N LEU A 47 -18.39 -7.90 -11.15
CA LEU A 47 -17.05 -8.25 -11.61
C LEU A 47 -16.11 -8.56 -10.43
N THR A 48 -16.16 -7.79 -9.34
CA THR A 48 -15.43 -8.10 -8.09
C THR A 48 -15.90 -9.40 -7.46
N ARG A 49 -17.21 -9.69 -7.51
CA ARG A 49 -17.76 -10.97 -7.05
C ARG A 49 -17.33 -12.16 -7.92
N ARG A 50 -17.00 -11.93 -9.20
CA ARG A 50 -16.61 -12.99 -10.13
C ARG A 50 -15.18 -13.47 -9.93
N LEU A 51 -14.29 -12.65 -9.38
CA LEU A 51 -12.88 -12.98 -9.25
C LEU A 51 -12.50 -13.44 -7.83
N ALA A 52 -13.05 -12.81 -6.79
CA ALA A 52 -12.73 -13.10 -5.39
C ALA A 52 -13.48 -14.34 -4.84
N PRO A 53 -12.82 -15.52 -4.69
CA PRO A 53 -13.48 -16.75 -4.24
C PRO A 53 -13.95 -16.68 -2.78
N VAL A 54 -13.32 -15.82 -1.97
CA VAL A 54 -13.66 -15.62 -0.55
C VAL A 54 -15.13 -15.25 -0.33
N LEU A 55 -15.74 -14.57 -1.31
CA LEU A 55 -17.15 -14.16 -1.25
C LEU A 55 -18.14 -15.32 -1.41
N ASN A 56 -17.67 -16.53 -1.76
CA ASN A 56 -18.49 -17.74 -1.68
C ASN A 56 -18.68 -18.23 -0.25
N TYR A 57 -17.72 -17.92 0.64
CA TYR A 57 -17.67 -18.46 2.00
C TYR A 57 -18.20 -17.48 3.05
N THR A 58 -18.10 -16.17 2.77
CA THR A 58 -18.53 -15.15 3.72
C THR A 58 -19.00 -13.88 3.02
N LYS A 59 -19.82 -13.10 3.73
CA LYS A 59 -20.25 -11.77 3.30
C LYS A 59 -19.36 -10.72 3.96
N ILE A 60 -18.66 -9.95 3.16
CA ILE A 60 -17.85 -8.82 3.61
C ILE A 60 -18.62 -7.53 3.27
N PRO A 61 -19.25 -6.85 4.24
CA PRO A 61 -20.02 -5.65 3.97
C PRO A 61 -19.10 -4.47 3.66
N LEU A 62 -19.54 -3.59 2.76
CA LEU A 62 -18.91 -2.28 2.57
C LEU A 62 -19.31 -1.37 3.73
N GLN A 63 -18.34 -0.64 4.27
CA GLN A 63 -18.56 0.35 5.32
C GLN A 63 -18.02 1.69 4.86
N SER A 64 -18.72 2.77 5.22
CA SER A 64 -18.24 4.13 4.99
C SER A 64 -17.53 4.61 6.24
N GLN A 65 -16.27 5.00 6.10
CA GLN A 65 -15.46 5.53 7.18
C GLN A 65 -14.54 6.62 6.64
N ASN A 66 -14.22 7.58 7.48
CA ASN A 66 -13.19 8.56 7.17
C ASN A 66 -11.83 7.98 7.54
N ILE A 67 -10.82 8.26 6.72
CA ILE A 67 -9.41 7.98 7.07
C ILE A 67 -9.02 8.93 8.20
N GLN A 68 -8.66 8.35 9.35
CA GLN A 68 -8.23 9.09 10.53
C GLN A 68 -6.72 8.95 10.63
N ALA A 69 -6.05 9.77 9.82
CA ALA A 69 -4.61 9.87 9.86
C ALA A 69 -4.27 11.31 10.22
N LYS A 70 -4.36 11.64 11.51
CA LYS A 70 -3.74 12.86 12.02
C LYS A 70 -2.24 12.69 12.08
N LEU A 71 -1.49 13.77 11.98
CA LEU A 71 -0.05 13.68 12.21
C LEU A 71 0.21 13.37 13.68
N PHE A 72 -0.65 13.80 14.60
CA PHE A 72 -0.62 13.42 16.01
C PHE A 72 -1.97 12.82 16.42
N PRO A 73 -2.16 11.49 16.28
CA PRO A 73 -3.37 10.84 16.71
C PRO A 73 -3.44 10.85 18.24
N ASN A 74 -4.64 11.06 18.77
CA ASN A 74 -4.89 11.02 20.20
C ASN A 74 -4.96 9.56 20.71
N GLU A 75 -4.93 9.37 22.02
CA GLU A 75 -4.99 8.02 22.61
C GLU A 75 -6.31 7.28 22.32
N SER A 76 -7.37 8.01 21.99
CA SER A 76 -8.66 7.44 21.63
C SER A 76 -8.77 7.01 20.17
N ASP A 77 -7.81 7.38 19.31
CA ASP A 77 -7.76 6.97 17.92
C ASP A 77 -7.32 5.49 17.84
N PRO A 78 -8.19 4.58 17.38
CA PRO A 78 -7.85 3.17 17.26
C PRO A 78 -6.69 2.90 16.28
N MET A 79 -6.40 3.83 15.37
CA MET A 79 -5.31 3.75 14.42
C MET A 79 -3.98 4.31 14.96
N ALA A 80 -3.98 4.98 16.13
CA ALA A 80 -2.79 5.60 16.72
C ALA A 80 -1.64 4.60 16.89
N ILE A 81 -1.95 3.37 17.32
CA ILE A 81 -0.96 2.31 17.57
C ILE A 81 -0.14 1.96 16.32
N PHE A 82 -0.69 2.13 15.12
CA PHE A 82 0.02 1.80 13.87
C PHE A 82 1.03 2.87 13.44
N ALA A 83 0.90 4.08 13.97
CA ALA A 83 1.85 5.18 13.80
C ALA A 83 2.76 5.39 15.03
N ALA A 84 2.65 4.55 16.06
CA ALA A 84 3.41 4.69 17.29
C ALA A 84 4.85 4.17 17.14
N PRO A 85 5.80 4.62 18.00
CA PRO A 85 7.17 4.10 18.01
C PRO A 85 7.22 2.57 18.24
N PRO A 86 8.25 1.88 17.72
CA PRO A 86 8.38 0.43 17.87
C PRO A 86 8.26 -0.04 19.32
N SER A 87 7.37 -1.02 19.55
CA SER A 87 7.16 -1.66 20.84
C SER A 87 6.46 -3.01 20.66
N PRO A 88 6.48 -3.90 21.66
CA PRO A 88 5.74 -5.17 21.58
C PRO A 88 4.24 -4.99 21.32
N ALA A 89 3.64 -3.91 21.81
CA ALA A 89 2.22 -3.59 21.55
C ALA A 89 1.98 -3.23 20.07
N VAL A 90 2.89 -2.45 19.48
CA VAL A 90 2.85 -2.09 18.05
C VAL A 90 3.04 -3.33 17.18
N ASP A 91 4.02 -4.18 17.49
CA ASP A 91 4.26 -5.40 16.71
C ASP A 91 3.09 -6.38 16.81
N LYS A 92 2.45 -6.48 17.98
CA LYS A 92 1.21 -7.26 18.15
C LYS A 92 0.06 -6.69 17.31
N ALA A 93 -0.10 -5.37 17.28
CA ALA A 93 -1.14 -4.71 16.48
C ALA A 93 -0.93 -4.93 14.98
N TRP A 94 0.30 -4.74 14.49
CA TRP A 94 0.66 -5.02 13.10
C TRP A 94 0.48 -6.50 12.75
N HIS A 95 0.96 -7.42 13.58
CA HIS A 95 0.81 -8.85 13.35
C HIS A 95 -0.66 -9.27 13.21
N ARG A 96 -1.56 -8.69 14.01
CA ARG A 96 -3.00 -8.96 13.94
C ARG A 96 -3.58 -8.69 12.55
N VAL A 97 -3.14 -7.62 11.88
CA VAL A 97 -3.68 -7.19 10.58
C VAL A 97 -2.83 -7.63 9.39
N SER A 98 -1.62 -8.13 9.63
CA SER A 98 -0.66 -8.52 8.60
C SER A 98 -0.44 -10.04 8.52
N SER A 99 -1.12 -10.84 9.32
CA SER A 99 -0.89 -12.28 9.36
C SER A 99 -1.40 -12.93 8.07
N ASN A 100 -0.49 -13.50 7.30
CA ASN A 100 -0.80 -14.26 6.09
C ASN A 100 -1.41 -15.61 6.48
N MET A 101 -2.72 -15.60 6.75
CA MET A 101 -3.48 -16.82 7.00
C MET A 101 -3.68 -17.57 5.68
N ILE A 102 -3.37 -18.87 5.72
CA ILE A 102 -3.63 -19.76 4.61
C ILE A 102 -5.04 -20.37 4.77
N PHE A 103 -5.80 -20.43 3.69
CA PHE A 103 -7.11 -21.07 3.64
C PHE A 103 -7.24 -22.00 2.42
N GLY A 104 -8.20 -22.93 2.53
CA GLY A 104 -8.53 -23.91 1.50
C GLY A 104 -9.26 -23.31 0.31
N LEU A 105 -8.69 -23.48 -0.88
CA LEU A 105 -9.36 -23.22 -2.15
C LEU A 105 -9.79 -24.54 -2.79
N THR A 106 -10.99 -24.59 -3.34
CA THR A 106 -11.41 -25.72 -4.18
C THR A 106 -10.70 -25.66 -5.53
N GLN A 107 -10.72 -26.76 -6.28
CA GLN A 107 -10.25 -26.75 -7.67
C GLN A 107 -10.99 -25.69 -8.51
N SER A 108 -12.29 -25.51 -8.25
CA SER A 108 -13.11 -24.53 -8.96
C SER A 108 -12.71 -23.08 -8.66
N ASP A 109 -12.26 -22.81 -7.43
CA ASP A 109 -11.74 -21.49 -7.04
C ASP A 109 -10.41 -21.20 -7.74
N VAL A 110 -9.49 -22.17 -7.78
CA VAL A 110 -8.20 -22.05 -8.48
C VAL A 110 -8.40 -21.73 -9.96
N LEU A 111 -9.32 -22.43 -10.63
CA LEU A 111 -9.66 -22.15 -12.04
C LEU A 111 -10.27 -20.76 -12.23
N ARG A 112 -11.11 -20.29 -11.30
CA ARG A 112 -11.73 -18.96 -11.35
C ARG A 112 -10.71 -17.84 -11.22
N LEU A 113 -9.67 -18.05 -10.41
CA LEU A 113 -8.51 -17.17 -10.29
C LEU A 113 -7.64 -17.16 -11.57
N GLY A 114 -7.96 -18.00 -12.57
CA GLY A 114 -7.17 -18.13 -13.80
C GLY A 114 -5.87 -18.90 -13.61
N LYS A 115 -5.78 -19.73 -12.57
CA LYS A 115 -4.60 -20.53 -12.23
C LYS A 115 -4.78 -21.99 -12.67
N ASP A 116 -3.68 -22.72 -12.83
CA ASP A 116 -3.71 -24.14 -13.17
C ASP A 116 -3.65 -25.01 -11.89
N PRO A 117 -4.72 -25.78 -11.58
CA PRO A 117 -4.73 -26.72 -10.45
C PRO A 117 -3.60 -27.76 -10.48
N LYS A 118 -3.00 -28.07 -11.63
CA LYS A 118 -1.87 -29.00 -11.71
C LYS A 118 -0.59 -28.43 -11.10
N THR A 119 -0.44 -27.11 -11.12
CA THR A 119 0.74 -26.41 -10.58
C THR A 119 0.51 -25.80 -9.21
N ALA A 120 -0.75 -25.57 -8.85
CA ALA A 120 -1.13 -25.04 -7.56
C ALA A 120 -0.84 -26.05 -6.44
N VAL A 121 -0.26 -25.57 -5.34
CA VAL A 121 0.09 -26.41 -4.19
C VAL A 121 -1.17 -26.81 -3.43
N LYS A 122 -1.34 -28.12 -3.22
CA LYS A 122 -2.39 -28.69 -2.37
C LYS A 122 -2.04 -28.59 -0.89
N TYR A 123 -3.06 -28.64 -0.05
CA TYR A 123 -2.89 -28.85 1.38
C TYR A 123 -2.13 -30.16 1.66
N ASN A 124 -1.25 -30.14 2.67
CA ASN A 124 -0.60 -31.36 3.11
C ASN A 124 -1.66 -32.30 3.72
N PRO A 125 -1.80 -33.55 3.23
CA PRO A 125 -2.73 -34.53 3.78
C PRO A 125 -2.58 -34.75 5.30
N GLU A 126 -1.38 -34.52 5.86
CA GLU A 126 -1.09 -34.69 7.29
C GLU A 126 -1.66 -33.58 8.18
N TRP A 127 -2.17 -32.48 7.61
CA TRP A 127 -2.71 -31.35 8.39
C TRP A 127 -4.11 -31.63 8.98
N ASN A 128 -4.63 -32.86 8.87
CA ASN A 128 -5.92 -33.30 9.42
C ASN A 128 -7.11 -32.41 9.00
N ILE A 129 -7.06 -31.85 7.80
CA ILE A 129 -8.14 -31.05 7.23
C ILE A 129 -9.10 -31.97 6.49
N HIS A 130 -10.33 -32.08 7.00
CA HIS A 130 -11.36 -32.93 6.44
C HIS A 130 -12.17 -32.14 5.40
N SER A 131 -12.00 -32.48 4.13
CA SER A 131 -12.75 -31.91 3.01
C SER A 131 -13.17 -33.04 2.08
N PRO A 132 -14.38 -33.00 1.49
CA PRO A 132 -14.80 -33.98 0.49
C PRO A 132 -14.03 -33.85 -0.83
N GLU A 133 -13.29 -32.75 -1.02
CA GLU A 133 -12.49 -32.45 -2.21
C GLU A 133 -11.07 -32.00 -1.85
N ASP A 134 -10.15 -32.11 -2.82
CA ASP A 134 -8.79 -31.59 -2.70
C ASP A 134 -8.80 -30.07 -2.51
N LEU A 135 -8.06 -29.60 -1.50
CA LEU A 135 -7.89 -28.18 -1.22
C LEU A 135 -6.51 -27.68 -1.64
N TYR A 136 -6.46 -26.46 -2.13
CA TYR A 136 -5.24 -25.75 -2.54
C TYR A 136 -4.93 -24.59 -1.58
N LEU A 137 -3.66 -24.26 -1.42
CA LEU A 137 -3.21 -23.17 -0.54
C LEU A 137 -3.57 -21.80 -1.16
N GLY A 138 -4.40 -21.03 -0.46
CA GLY A 138 -4.70 -19.64 -0.79
C GLY A 138 -4.37 -18.69 0.36
N VAL A 139 -3.92 -17.48 0.04
CA VAL A 139 -3.76 -16.36 0.99
C VAL A 139 -4.48 -15.16 0.41
N LEU A 140 -5.29 -14.46 1.21
CA LEU A 140 -5.94 -13.24 0.74
C LEU A 140 -4.91 -12.15 0.49
N ASP A 141 -4.97 -11.54 -0.69
CA ASP A 141 -3.95 -10.60 -1.14
C ASP A 141 -3.87 -9.35 -0.26
N THR A 142 -4.99 -8.88 0.30
CA THR A 142 -4.97 -7.76 1.26
C THR A 142 -4.05 -8.00 2.46
N PHE A 143 -3.96 -9.23 2.98
CA PHE A 143 -3.07 -9.52 4.11
C PHE A 143 -1.60 -9.54 3.66
N HIS A 144 -1.34 -10.02 2.44
CA HIS A 144 -0.01 -9.96 1.85
C HIS A 144 0.44 -8.50 1.64
N GLN A 145 -0.44 -7.62 1.17
CA GLN A 145 -0.16 -6.18 1.04
C GLN A 145 0.19 -5.55 2.39
N VAL A 146 -0.58 -5.83 3.44
CA VAL A 146 -0.31 -5.32 4.80
C VAL A 146 0.98 -5.91 5.38
N HIS A 147 1.27 -7.20 5.12
CA HIS A 147 2.55 -7.83 5.47
C HIS A 147 3.73 -7.11 4.81
N CYS A 148 3.65 -6.84 3.50
CA CYS A 148 4.69 -6.08 2.79
C CYS A 148 4.86 -4.68 3.36
N LEU A 149 3.77 -3.97 3.68
CA LEU A 149 3.84 -2.64 4.29
C LEU A 149 4.52 -2.69 5.67
N ASN A 150 4.21 -3.69 6.49
CA ASN A 150 4.87 -3.87 7.79
C ASN A 150 6.37 -4.18 7.63
N MET A 151 6.74 -5.00 6.64
CA MET A 151 8.13 -5.27 6.29
C MET A 151 8.85 -3.99 5.87
N LEU A 152 8.24 -3.15 5.02
CA LEU A 152 8.79 -1.85 4.63
C LEU A 152 8.98 -0.94 5.83
N ARG A 153 7.97 -0.82 6.71
CA ARG A 153 8.04 -0.05 7.96
C ARG A 153 9.25 -0.44 8.81
N GLN A 154 9.49 -1.74 8.98
CA GLN A 154 10.60 -2.25 9.79
C GLN A 154 11.97 -2.04 9.14
N ASN A 155 12.02 -1.74 7.83
CA ASN A 155 13.24 -1.70 7.02
C ASN A 155 13.47 -0.37 6.29
N LEU A 156 12.82 0.73 6.69
CA LEU A 156 12.92 2.05 6.04
C LEU A 156 14.37 2.58 5.93
N ILE A 157 15.30 2.07 6.74
CA ILE A 157 16.71 2.47 6.74
C ILE A 157 17.50 2.01 5.51
N ILE A 158 17.06 0.98 4.79
CA ILE A 158 17.84 0.34 3.70
C ILE A 158 18.27 1.34 2.62
N ASN A 159 17.38 2.27 2.25
CA ASN A 159 17.65 3.26 1.21
C ASN A 159 18.00 4.65 1.78
N TYR A 160 17.87 4.84 3.08
CA TYR A 160 17.96 6.15 3.72
C TYR A 160 19.30 6.83 3.46
N HIS A 161 20.41 6.10 3.64
CA HIS A 161 21.74 6.69 3.48
C HIS A 161 22.01 7.19 2.05
N TYR A 162 21.48 6.49 1.04
CA TYR A 162 21.65 6.90 -0.36
C TYR A 162 20.94 8.23 -0.66
N TYR A 163 19.68 8.36 -0.22
CA TYR A 163 18.86 9.54 -0.51
C TYR A 163 19.11 10.72 0.44
N TRP A 164 19.43 10.44 1.71
CA TRP A 164 19.38 11.42 2.79
C TRP A 164 20.67 11.50 3.60
N GLY A 165 21.62 10.59 3.37
CA GLY A 165 22.86 10.52 4.15
C GLY A 165 23.70 11.78 4.10
N LYS A 166 23.76 12.45 2.93
CA LYS A 166 24.50 13.71 2.76
C LYS A 166 23.86 14.87 3.51
N THR A 167 22.53 14.95 3.51
CA THR A 167 21.78 16.09 4.05
C THR A 167 21.51 15.96 5.55
N PHE A 168 21.23 14.74 6.00
CA PHE A 168 20.72 14.46 7.36
C PHE A 168 21.57 13.43 8.14
N GLY A 169 22.71 12.98 7.59
CA GLY A 169 23.57 11.99 8.23
C GLY A 169 22.92 10.60 8.33
N PHE A 170 23.25 9.84 9.38
CA PHE A 170 22.80 8.44 9.54
C PHE A 170 21.47 8.27 10.29
N ARG A 171 20.83 9.36 10.71
CA ARG A 171 19.56 9.31 11.45
C ARG A 171 18.57 10.34 10.93
N PRO A 172 17.31 9.96 10.65
CA PRO A 172 16.29 10.93 10.27
C PRO A 172 15.98 11.90 11.43
N GLU A 173 15.69 13.16 11.10
CA GLU A 173 15.19 14.13 12.07
C GLU A 173 13.80 13.74 12.61
N ALA A 174 13.42 14.28 13.77
CA ALA A 174 12.18 13.94 14.44
C ALA A 174 10.94 14.14 13.56
N PHE A 175 10.91 15.23 12.77
CA PHE A 175 9.81 15.49 11.84
C PHE A 175 9.67 14.39 10.79
N ARG A 176 10.79 13.98 10.17
CA ARG A 176 10.81 12.92 9.16
C ARG A 176 10.41 11.56 9.73
N GLU A 177 10.89 11.22 10.92
CA GLU A 177 10.49 9.99 11.62
C GLU A 177 8.97 9.97 11.87
N ARG A 178 8.41 11.10 12.33
CA ARG A 178 6.98 11.27 12.51
C ARG A 178 6.22 11.19 11.19
N HIS A 179 6.70 11.86 10.15
CA HIS A 179 6.06 11.89 8.84
C HIS A 179 5.99 10.48 8.23
N LEU A 180 7.11 9.73 8.26
CA LEU A 180 7.15 8.36 7.74
C LEU A 180 6.23 7.40 8.50
N SER A 181 6.20 7.48 9.84
CA SER A 181 5.30 6.65 10.65
C SER A 181 3.82 6.96 10.37
N HIS A 182 3.47 8.25 10.24
CA HIS A 182 2.14 8.68 9.85
C HIS A 182 1.76 8.27 8.42
N CYS A 183 2.64 8.45 7.42
CA CYS A 183 2.43 7.99 6.04
C CYS A 183 2.20 6.48 5.98
N THR A 184 2.97 5.71 6.74
CA THR A 184 2.81 4.25 6.85
C THR A 184 1.41 3.91 7.37
N SER A 185 0.91 4.64 8.38
CA SER A 185 -0.46 4.47 8.88
C SER A 185 -1.53 4.87 7.85
N ILE A 186 -1.34 5.96 7.10
CA ILE A 186 -2.25 6.33 5.98
C ILE A 186 -2.34 5.20 4.96
N LEU A 187 -1.20 4.65 4.54
CA LEU A 187 -1.16 3.58 3.55
C LEU A 187 -1.86 2.33 4.08
N LEU A 188 -1.63 1.97 5.35
CA LEU A 188 -2.35 0.87 5.99
C LEU A 188 -3.87 1.10 5.97
N GLN A 189 -4.33 2.28 6.37
CA GLN A 189 -5.75 2.63 6.37
C GLN A 189 -6.35 2.57 4.97
N ASN A 190 -5.61 3.01 3.94
CA ASN A 190 -6.05 2.94 2.56
C ASN A 190 -6.11 1.49 2.04
N ILE A 191 -5.14 0.64 2.38
CA ILE A 191 -5.18 -0.80 2.07
C ILE A 191 -6.40 -1.43 2.75
N MET A 192 -6.64 -1.15 4.03
CA MET A 192 -7.81 -1.66 4.74
C MET A 192 -9.14 -1.15 4.13
N CYS A 193 -9.22 0.12 3.77
CA CYS A 193 -10.41 0.72 3.15
C CYS A 193 -10.70 0.12 1.76
N HIS A 194 -9.66 -0.20 1.00
CA HIS A 194 -9.74 -0.76 -0.35
C HIS A 194 -9.32 -2.25 -0.37
N SER A 195 -9.61 -2.97 0.72
CA SER A 195 -9.12 -4.34 0.94
C SER A 195 -9.33 -5.22 -0.29
N ASP A 196 -8.23 -5.75 -0.79
CA ASP A 196 -8.23 -6.64 -1.94
C ASP A 196 -8.68 -8.06 -1.56
N LEU A 197 -9.76 -8.51 -2.18
CA LEU A 197 -10.37 -9.81 -1.91
C LEU A 197 -9.87 -10.92 -2.85
N GLU A 198 -8.95 -10.60 -3.77
CA GLU A 198 -8.28 -11.59 -4.60
C GLU A 198 -7.31 -12.46 -3.77
N VAL A 199 -6.84 -13.55 -4.37
CA VAL A 199 -6.12 -14.60 -3.65
C VAL A 199 -4.80 -14.91 -4.32
N VAL A 200 -3.74 -14.90 -3.52
CA VAL A 200 -2.41 -15.41 -3.87
C VAL A 200 -2.39 -16.91 -3.65
N THR A 201 -2.14 -17.66 -4.73
CA THR A 201 -1.90 -19.11 -4.69
C THR A 201 -0.43 -19.41 -4.48
N HIS A 202 -0.07 -20.68 -4.31
CA HIS A 202 1.31 -21.12 -4.20
C HIS A 202 1.66 -22.15 -5.25
N VAL A 203 2.92 -22.17 -5.67
CA VAL A 203 3.49 -23.14 -6.62
C VAL A 203 4.81 -23.70 -6.07
N TRP A 204 5.23 -24.85 -6.57
CA TRP A 204 6.58 -25.35 -6.32
C TRP A 204 7.56 -24.70 -7.29
N ARG A 205 8.73 -24.30 -6.80
CA ARG A 205 9.84 -23.74 -7.59
C ARG A 205 11.10 -24.55 -7.31
N GLU A 206 11.88 -24.78 -8.36
CA GLU A 206 13.16 -25.48 -8.25
C GLU A 206 14.08 -24.77 -7.24
N GLY A 207 14.73 -25.56 -6.38
CA GLY A 207 15.64 -25.04 -5.35
C GLY A 207 14.95 -24.44 -4.11
N ASN A 208 13.62 -24.33 -4.08
CA ASN A 208 12.91 -23.80 -2.92
C ASN A 208 12.23 -24.93 -2.11
N PRO A 209 12.57 -25.10 -0.81
CA PRO A 209 12.05 -26.20 0.00
C PRO A 209 10.59 -25.99 0.48
N VAL A 210 10.03 -24.80 0.27
CA VAL A 210 8.67 -24.44 0.73
C VAL A 210 7.80 -23.98 -0.44
N PRO A 211 6.46 -23.97 -0.31
CA PRO A 211 5.59 -23.40 -1.33
C PRO A 211 5.95 -21.93 -1.63
N TRP A 212 6.14 -21.59 -2.90
CA TRP A 212 6.45 -20.22 -3.32
C TRP A 212 5.16 -19.47 -3.70
N PRO A 213 4.95 -18.23 -3.22
CA PRO A 213 3.76 -17.46 -3.58
C PRO A 213 3.77 -17.08 -5.06
N ASP A 214 2.63 -17.26 -5.72
CA ASP A 214 2.38 -16.84 -7.09
C ASP A 214 1.64 -15.49 -7.12
N PHE A 215 2.41 -14.41 -7.20
CA PHE A 215 1.91 -13.04 -7.23
C PHE A 215 1.24 -12.64 -8.55
N GLY A 216 1.17 -13.52 -9.56
CA GLY A 216 0.48 -13.26 -10.83
C GLY A 216 -1.05 -13.25 -10.68
N VAL A 217 -1.57 -12.52 -9.70
CA VAL A 217 -3.00 -12.43 -9.36
C VAL A 217 -3.70 -11.54 -10.39
N LYS A 218 -4.79 -12.04 -10.97
CA LYS A 218 -5.58 -11.27 -11.92
C LYS A 218 -6.38 -10.20 -11.19
N LYS A 219 -6.08 -8.93 -11.45
CA LYS A 219 -6.76 -7.78 -10.83
C LYS A 219 -7.51 -6.95 -11.85
N GLN A 220 -8.48 -6.19 -11.37
CA GLN A 220 -9.13 -5.12 -12.14
C GLN A 220 -8.62 -3.78 -11.64
N CYS A 221 -7.65 -3.22 -12.36
CA CYS A 221 -7.02 -1.97 -12.01
C CYS A 221 -7.71 -0.79 -12.72
N ARG A 222 -7.54 0.41 -12.18
CA ARG A 222 -7.76 1.65 -12.95
C ARG A 222 -6.59 1.81 -13.92
N ASP A 223 -6.87 2.34 -15.10
CA ASP A 223 -5.83 2.69 -16.04
C ASP A 223 -5.03 3.87 -15.46
N PHE A 224 -3.77 3.61 -15.12
CA PHE A 224 -2.92 4.59 -14.47
C PHE A 224 -2.37 5.63 -15.46
N ASP A 225 -2.23 5.26 -16.74
CA ASP A 225 -1.78 6.18 -17.77
C ASP A 225 -2.85 7.23 -18.07
N GLU A 226 -4.13 6.86 -18.02
CA GLU A 226 -5.23 7.83 -18.11
C GLU A 226 -5.26 8.79 -16.91
N LEU A 227 -4.91 8.32 -15.71
CA LEU A 227 -4.77 9.21 -14.54
C LEU A 227 -3.59 10.18 -14.69
N ILE A 228 -2.47 9.71 -15.25
CA ILE A 228 -1.30 10.55 -15.56
C ILE A 228 -1.68 11.61 -16.60
N LYS A 229 -2.33 11.23 -17.70
CA LYS A 229 -2.80 12.17 -18.73
C LYS A 229 -3.74 13.20 -18.15
N PHE A 230 -4.68 12.78 -17.30
CA PHE A 230 -5.57 13.70 -16.60
C PHE A 230 -4.79 14.70 -15.76
N ARG A 231 -3.86 14.25 -14.91
CA ARG A 231 -2.98 15.12 -14.10
C ARG A 231 -2.27 16.14 -15.00
N ASP A 232 -1.62 15.70 -16.07
CA ASP A 232 -0.82 16.56 -16.94
C ASP A 232 -1.70 17.55 -17.72
N SER A 233 -2.90 17.16 -18.12
CA SER A 233 -3.86 18.04 -18.81
C SER A 233 -4.47 19.11 -17.91
N MET A 234 -4.51 18.87 -16.60
CA MET A 234 -5.11 19.74 -15.59
C MET A 234 -4.07 20.50 -14.78
N ASP A 235 -2.78 20.18 -14.93
CA ASP A 235 -1.71 20.83 -14.20
C ASP A 235 -1.60 22.29 -14.61
N LEU A 236 -1.53 23.16 -13.60
CA LEU A 236 -1.51 24.61 -13.81
C LEU A 236 -0.06 25.07 -13.92
N ASP A 237 0.55 25.02 -15.12
CA ASP A 237 1.84 25.63 -15.50
C ASP A 237 2.82 25.82 -14.31
N ASP A 238 3.70 24.84 -14.06
CA ASP A 238 4.60 24.83 -12.89
C ASP A 238 3.85 24.96 -11.55
N SER A 239 2.70 24.28 -11.43
CA SER A 239 1.78 24.46 -10.29
C SER A 239 2.45 24.15 -8.96
N TRP A 240 3.33 23.14 -8.93
CA TRP A 240 4.06 22.74 -7.74
C TRP A 240 5.07 23.80 -7.29
N GLU A 241 5.84 24.36 -8.22
CA GLU A 241 6.81 25.42 -7.92
C GLU A 241 6.10 26.68 -7.41
N LYS A 242 4.97 27.04 -8.03
CA LYS A 242 4.11 28.14 -7.59
C LYS A 242 3.52 27.84 -6.21
N PHE A 243 3.06 26.62 -5.96
CA PHE A 243 2.44 26.21 -4.69
C PHE A 243 3.45 26.21 -3.54
N ARG A 244 4.63 25.61 -3.72
CA ARG A 244 5.65 25.52 -2.64
C ARG A 244 6.19 26.89 -2.22
N LEU A 245 6.10 27.89 -3.11
CA LEU A 245 6.49 29.28 -2.85
C LEU A 245 5.30 30.19 -2.48
N TYR A 246 4.09 29.63 -2.37
CA TYR A 246 2.88 30.40 -2.12
C TYR A 246 2.77 30.82 -0.64
N THR A 247 3.18 32.06 -0.34
CA THR A 247 3.18 32.62 1.02
C THR A 247 2.09 33.68 1.25
N LYS A 248 1.43 34.16 0.19
CA LYS A 248 0.42 35.22 0.28
C LYS A 248 -0.94 34.64 0.66
N ARG A 249 -1.22 34.55 1.95
CA ARG A 249 -2.54 34.15 2.45
C ARG A 249 -3.61 35.23 2.12
N PRO A 250 -4.73 34.88 1.47
CA PRO A 250 -5.84 35.82 1.25
C PRO A 250 -6.39 36.38 2.57
N SER A 251 -6.89 37.62 2.56
CA SER A 251 -7.40 38.29 3.77
C SER A 251 -8.70 37.68 4.30
N ASP A 252 -9.46 37.02 3.44
CA ASP A 252 -10.71 36.31 3.74
C ASP A 252 -10.50 34.81 4.03
N ALA A 253 -9.25 34.34 4.03
CA ALA A 253 -8.94 32.95 4.32
C ALA A 253 -9.31 32.58 5.77
N VAL A 254 -10.09 31.52 5.92
CA VAL A 254 -10.35 30.92 7.23
C VAL A 254 -9.12 30.14 7.66
N VAL A 255 -8.47 30.58 8.75
CA VAL A 255 -7.28 29.93 9.31
C VAL A 255 -7.74 28.91 10.36
N LEU A 256 -7.48 27.64 10.08
CA LEU A 256 -7.70 26.57 11.05
C LEU A 256 -6.54 26.54 12.06
N PRO A 257 -6.79 26.16 13.32
CA PRO A 257 -5.72 25.98 14.30
C PRO A 257 -4.75 24.89 13.84
N MET A 258 -3.46 25.03 14.20
CA MET A 258 -2.48 23.95 14.01
C MET A 258 -2.87 22.73 14.83
N GLU A 259 -2.55 21.53 14.35
CA GLU A 259 -2.72 20.32 15.14
C GLU A 259 -1.81 20.37 16.38
N ASP A 260 -2.33 19.89 17.52
CA ASP A 260 -1.56 19.77 18.76
C ASP A 260 -0.28 18.94 18.52
N GLY A 261 0.87 19.42 18.99
CA GLY A 261 2.17 18.77 18.82
C GLY A 261 2.92 19.12 17.53
N LEU A 262 2.24 19.70 16.52
CA LEU A 262 2.90 20.09 15.28
C LEU A 262 3.79 21.32 15.48
N THR A 263 3.33 22.31 16.21
CA THR A 263 4.11 23.53 16.51
C THR A 263 5.43 23.19 17.20
N GLU A 264 5.40 22.31 18.21
CA GLU A 264 6.57 21.87 18.96
C GLU A 264 7.53 21.05 18.08
N LEU A 265 6.98 20.15 17.24
CA LEU A 265 7.79 19.37 16.31
C LEU A 265 8.49 20.26 15.27
N MET A 266 7.81 21.27 14.75
CA MET A 266 8.37 22.20 13.77
C MET A 266 9.39 23.17 14.40
N ALA A 267 9.15 23.59 15.64
CA ALA A 267 10.13 24.35 16.42
C ALA A 267 11.39 23.52 16.74
N SER A 268 11.26 22.20 16.89
CA SER A 268 12.38 21.29 17.15
C SER A 268 13.26 21.01 15.92
N ALA A 269 12.78 21.34 14.71
CA ALA A 269 13.47 21.09 13.45
C ALA A 269 14.39 22.25 13.01
N ASP A 270 14.61 23.28 13.84
CA ASP A 270 15.24 24.56 13.49
C ASP A 270 14.53 25.33 12.34
N GLU A 271 13.32 24.91 11.97
CA GLU A 271 12.62 25.36 10.76
C GLU A 271 11.52 26.40 11.05
N PHE A 272 10.96 26.46 12.26
CA PHE A 272 9.85 27.35 12.62
C PHE A 272 10.10 28.08 13.94
N ARG A 273 10.16 29.42 13.91
CA ARG A 273 10.40 30.29 15.08
C ARG A 273 9.52 31.54 14.97
N ASP A 274 9.12 32.19 16.06
CA ASP A 274 8.43 33.52 15.98
C ASP A 274 7.21 33.64 15.01
N GLY A 275 6.57 32.53 14.63
CA GLY A 275 5.45 32.49 13.67
C GLY A 275 5.83 32.38 12.19
N GLU A 276 7.11 32.20 11.86
CA GLU A 276 7.63 32.12 10.48
C GLU A 276 8.55 30.91 10.26
N TYR A 277 8.77 30.53 9.00
CA TYR A 277 9.69 29.47 8.60
C TYR A 277 11.07 30.04 8.25
N TYR A 278 12.15 29.48 8.78
CA TYR A 278 13.51 30.06 8.69
C TYR A 278 14.52 29.25 7.88
N LYS A 279 14.15 28.06 7.40
CA LYS A 279 15.01 27.26 6.52
C LYS A 279 14.38 27.21 5.13
N ASP A 280 15.10 27.69 4.13
CA ASP A 280 14.81 27.33 2.74
C ASP A 280 15.02 25.81 2.62
N LEU A 281 13.93 25.06 2.53
CA LEU A 281 13.96 23.63 2.25
C LEU A 281 14.39 23.42 0.78
N HIS A 282 15.67 23.64 0.49
CA HIS A 282 16.28 23.17 -0.73
C HIS A 282 16.50 21.65 -0.62
N ILE A 283 15.45 20.90 -0.94
CA ILE A 283 15.53 19.46 -1.13
C ILE A 283 16.06 19.21 -2.55
N GLU A 284 17.38 19.04 -2.69
CA GLU A 284 17.96 18.51 -3.94
C GLU A 284 17.33 17.14 -4.25
N GLY A 285 16.66 17.01 -5.40
CA GLY A 285 16.11 15.74 -5.89
C GLY A 285 14.59 15.63 -5.95
N CYS A 286 13.83 16.65 -5.51
CA CYS A 286 12.48 16.86 -6.01
C CYS A 286 12.60 17.66 -7.32
N SER A 287 12.04 17.17 -8.42
CA SER A 287 12.15 17.82 -9.73
C SER A 287 11.69 19.28 -9.63
N THR A 288 12.60 20.18 -9.97
CA THR A 288 12.36 21.59 -10.29
C THR A 288 11.43 21.73 -11.48
#